data_AF-A0A657PVL8-F1
#
_entry.id   AF-A0A657PVL8-F1
#
_cell.length_a   1.000
_cell.length_b   1.000
_cell.length_c   1.000
_cell.angle_alpha   90.00
_cell.angle_beta   90.00
_cell.angle_gamma   90.00
#
_symmetry.space_group_name_H-M   'P 1'
#
loop_
_entity.id
_entity.type
_entity.pdbx_description
1 polymer ?
#
loop_
_entity_poly.entity_id
_entity_poly.type
_entity_poly.pdbx_seq_one_letter_code
_entity_poly.pdbx_strand_id
1 'polypeptide(L)'
;MLAHGGYDRHIRYARESYQQRRDRLIELLAECFPEGTRSTKPRGGFVTWIQLPEGVSALQLYLAARRERVLIAPGELFSSSPSKYQRSIRICYAQEWTPERERAIKLLGELAAEQLA
;
A
#
# COMPACT_ATOMS: atom_id res chain seq x y z
N MET A 1 30.90 0.13 -18.32
CA MET A 1 30.62 0.64 -16.96
C MET A 1 29.30 0.07 -16.40
N LEU A 2 29.12 -1.26 -16.46
CA LEU A 2 28.00 -2.03 -15.86
C LEU A 2 28.47 -3.41 -15.33
N ALA A 3 29.78 -3.67 -15.32
CA ALA A 3 30.33 -5.03 -15.27
C ALA A 3 31.02 -5.43 -13.95
N HIS A 4 30.90 -4.66 -12.87
CA HIS A 4 31.69 -4.93 -11.65
C HIS A 4 30.86 -4.76 -10.37
N GLY A 5 30.76 -5.84 -9.59
CA GLY A 5 30.39 -6.06 -8.17
C GLY A 5 29.52 -5.08 -7.36
N GLY A 6 29.62 -3.77 -7.59
CA GLY A 6 28.79 -2.74 -6.95
C GLY A 6 27.33 -2.80 -7.37
N TYR A 7 27.03 -3.18 -8.63
CA TYR A 7 25.66 -3.37 -9.10
C TYR A 7 24.97 -4.53 -8.36
N ASP A 8 25.61 -5.70 -8.27
CA ASP A 8 25.05 -6.85 -7.55
C ASP A 8 24.85 -6.55 -6.07
N ARG A 9 25.78 -5.81 -5.44
CA ARG A 9 25.65 -5.36 -4.05
C ARG A 9 24.46 -4.41 -3.89
N HIS A 10 24.31 -3.45 -4.78
CA HIS A 10 23.19 -2.51 -4.77
C HIS A 10 21.84 -3.25 -4.93
N ILE A 11 21.77 -4.20 -5.86
CA ILE A 11 20.56 -5.00 -6.08
C ILE A 11 20.22 -5.87 -4.86
N ARG A 12 21.22 -6.50 -4.20
CA ARG A 12 20.97 -7.24 -2.95
C ARG A 12 20.39 -6.34 -1.86
N TYR A 13 21.02 -5.19 -1.62
CA TYR A 13 20.54 -4.22 -0.64
C TYR A 13 19.12 -3.73 -0.94
N ALA A 14 18.82 -3.42 -2.21
CA ALA A 14 17.49 -2.99 -2.62
C ALA A 14 16.44 -4.09 -2.39
N ARG A 15 16.77 -5.35 -2.71
CA ARG A 15 15.87 -6.49 -2.47
C ARG A 15 15.55 -6.67 -0.99
N GLU A 16 16.56 -6.66 -0.13
CA GLU A 16 16.39 -6.78 1.32
C GLU A 16 15.55 -5.62 1.87
N SER A 17 15.85 -4.39 1.45
CA SER A 17 15.10 -3.19 1.85
C SER A 17 13.63 -3.27 1.45
N TYR A 18 13.32 -3.68 0.21
CA TYR A 18 11.93 -3.80 -0.24
C TYR A 18 11.19 -4.95 0.44
N GLN A 19 11.87 -6.06 0.75
CA GLN A 19 11.26 -7.15 1.52
C GLN A 19 10.88 -6.70 2.92
N GLN A 20 11.78 -6.04 3.65
CA GLN A 20 11.51 -5.51 4.98
C GLN A 20 10.35 -4.50 4.97
N ARG A 21 10.34 -3.58 4.01
CA ARG A 21 9.26 -2.59 3.85
C ARG A 21 7.92 -3.22 3.49
N ARG A 22 7.92 -4.25 2.64
CA ARG A 22 6.71 -5.02 2.30
C ARG A 22 6.16 -5.70 3.54
N ASP A 23 7.01 -6.38 4.30
CA ASP A 23 6.60 -7.17 5.45
C ASP A 23 6.07 -6.25 6.56
N ARG A 24 6.76 -5.13 6.85
CA ARG A 24 6.26 -4.11 7.79
C ARG A 24 4.93 -3.48 7.36
N LEU A 25 4.75 -3.23 6.06
CA LEU A 25 3.47 -2.76 5.55
C LEU A 25 2.37 -3.78 5.80
N ILE A 26 2.60 -5.06 5.51
CA ILE A 26 1.61 -6.13 5.71
C ILE A 26 1.23 -6.26 7.20
N GLU A 27 2.19 -6.15 8.11
CA GLU A 27 1.93 -6.12 9.56
C GLU A 27 1.00 -4.97 9.93
N LEU A 28 1.29 -3.75 9.48
CA LEU A 28 0.42 -2.59 9.76
C LEU A 28 -0.98 -2.73 9.18
N LEU A 29 -1.11 -3.35 8.01
CA LEU A 29 -2.43 -3.64 7.45
C LEU A 29 -3.21 -4.62 8.34
N ALA A 30 -2.55 -5.63 8.91
CA ALA A 30 -3.19 -6.56 9.84
C ALA A 30 -3.54 -5.90 11.19
N GLU A 31 -2.72 -4.94 11.66
CA GLU A 31 -2.91 -4.25 12.93
C GLU A 31 -4.00 -3.17 12.88
N CYS A 32 -4.09 -2.42 11.78
CA CYS A 32 -4.82 -1.14 11.76
C CYS A 32 -6.00 -1.08 10.79
N PHE A 33 -6.08 -1.99 9.80
CA PHE A 33 -7.17 -1.96 8.84
C PHE A 33 -8.37 -2.79 9.33
N PRO A 34 -9.60 -2.46 8.89
CA PRO A 34 -10.79 -3.20 9.29
C PRO A 34 -10.73 -4.67 8.86
N GLU A 35 -11.41 -5.51 9.64
CA GLU A 35 -11.53 -6.95 9.37
C GLU A 35 -12.04 -7.20 7.95
N GLY A 36 -11.48 -8.21 7.28
CA GLY A 36 -11.78 -8.51 5.88
C GLY A 36 -10.87 -7.80 4.88
N THR A 37 -9.98 -6.91 5.34
CA THR A 37 -8.87 -6.39 4.54
C THR A 37 -7.90 -7.51 4.17
N ARG A 38 -7.59 -7.63 2.88
CA ARG A 38 -6.65 -8.63 2.35
C ARG A 38 -5.60 -7.95 1.49
N SER A 39 -4.32 -8.24 1.73
CA SER A 39 -3.24 -7.79 0.87
C SER A 39 -2.64 -8.94 0.08
N THR A 40 -2.20 -8.67 -1.15
CA THR A 40 -1.28 -9.57 -1.84
C THR A 40 0.08 -9.59 -1.13
N LYS A 41 0.79 -10.74 -1.12
CA LYS A 41 2.19 -10.82 -0.70
C LYS A 41 3.08 -11.06 -1.92
N PRO A 42 3.46 -10.00 -2.66
CA PRO A 42 4.23 -10.15 -3.90
C PRO A 42 5.63 -10.68 -3.60
N ARG A 43 6.12 -11.61 -4.43
CA ARG A 43 7.48 -12.18 -4.32
C ARG A 43 8.58 -11.24 -4.83
N GLY A 44 8.20 -10.13 -5.47
CA GLY A 44 9.11 -9.10 -5.98
C GLY A 44 8.35 -7.85 -6.40
N GLY A 45 9.09 -6.80 -6.75
CA GLY A 45 8.54 -5.48 -7.04
C GLY A 45 8.49 -4.59 -5.79
N PHE A 46 7.73 -3.49 -5.90
CA PHE A 46 7.68 -2.44 -4.89
C PHE A 46 6.26 -1.91 -4.65
N VAL A 47 5.23 -2.63 -5.12
CA VAL A 47 3.82 -2.30 -4.92
C VAL A 47 3.08 -3.49 -4.34
N THR A 48 2.06 -3.24 -3.53
CA THR A 48 1.11 -4.25 -3.09
C THR A 48 -0.32 -3.78 -3.37
N TRP A 49 -1.16 -4.75 -3.71
CA TRP A 49 -2.60 -4.56 -3.85
C TRP A 49 -3.29 -4.95 -2.55
N ILE A 50 -4.22 -4.10 -2.13
CA ILE A 50 -5.00 -4.27 -0.92
C ILE A 50 -6.46 -4.27 -1.33
N GLN A 51 -7.16 -5.34 -0.99
CA GLN A 51 -8.59 -5.50 -1.11
C GLN A 51 -9.22 -5.12 0.23
N LEU A 52 -9.97 -4.03 0.23
CA LEU A 52 -10.73 -3.54 1.37
C LEU A 52 -12.02 -4.36 1.54
N PRO A 53 -12.55 -4.43 2.77
CA PRO A 53 -13.79 -5.15 3.06
C PRO A 53 -14.98 -4.56 2.32
N GLU A 54 -16.09 -5.28 2.34
CA GLU A 54 -17.36 -4.78 1.85
C GLU A 54 -17.81 -3.58 2.69
N GLY A 55 -18.40 -2.56 2.05
CA GLY A 55 -18.75 -1.29 2.68
C GLY A 55 -17.69 -0.18 2.54
N VAL A 56 -16.42 -0.51 2.30
CA VAL A 56 -15.36 0.50 2.11
C VAL A 56 -15.16 0.84 0.63
N SER A 57 -15.32 2.11 0.27
CA SER A 57 -15.02 2.62 -1.06
C SER A 57 -13.58 3.12 -1.16
N ALA A 58 -12.81 2.57 -2.10
CA ALA A 58 -11.44 2.99 -2.38
C ALA A 58 -11.37 4.46 -2.84
N LEU A 59 -12.36 4.93 -3.59
CA LEU A 59 -12.44 6.31 -4.05
C LEU A 59 -12.72 7.27 -2.87
N GLN A 60 -13.68 6.95 -2.00
CA GLN A 60 -13.97 7.78 -0.83
C GLN A 60 -12.79 7.78 0.14
N LEU A 61 -12.14 6.63 0.33
CA LEU A 61 -10.91 6.54 1.13
C LEU A 61 -9.81 7.43 0.57
N TYR A 62 -9.61 7.43 -0.75
CA TYR A 62 -8.65 8.33 -1.41
C TYR A 62 -8.99 9.80 -1.18
N LEU A 63 -10.26 10.20 -1.31
CA LEU A 63 -10.68 11.57 -1.10
C LEU A 63 -10.48 12.02 0.36
N ALA A 64 -10.77 11.16 1.33
CA ALA A 64 -10.53 11.41 2.75
C ALA A 64 -9.03 11.53 3.04
N ALA A 65 -8.23 10.55 2.62
CA ALA A 65 -6.78 10.53 2.80
C ALA A 65 -6.09 11.75 2.17
N ARG A 66 -6.57 12.20 1.01
CA ARG A 66 -6.03 13.38 0.32
C ARG A 66 -6.17 14.66 1.16
N ARG A 67 -7.24 14.81 1.96
CA ARG A 67 -7.42 15.96 2.87
C ARG A 67 -6.32 15.99 3.94
N GLU A 68 -5.90 14.80 4.38
CA GLU A 68 -4.80 14.57 5.30
C GLU A 68 -3.42 14.53 4.63
N ARG A 69 -3.33 14.96 3.36
CA ARG A 69 -2.10 14.97 2.55
C ARG A 69 -1.49 13.58 2.32
N VAL A 70 -2.29 12.52 2.42
CA VAL A 70 -1.90 11.14 2.09
C VAL A 70 -2.47 10.78 0.73
N LEU A 71 -1.60 10.33 -0.19
CA LEU A 71 -2.00 9.90 -1.52
C LEU A 71 -1.93 8.37 -1.64
N ILE A 72 -3.04 7.78 -2.05
CA ILE A 72 -3.15 6.36 -2.43
C ILE A 72 -3.68 6.28 -3.86
N ALA A 73 -3.50 5.13 -4.51
CA ALA A 73 -4.04 4.91 -5.84
C ALA A 73 -5.26 3.97 -5.78
N PRO A 74 -6.49 4.47 -6.01
CA PRO A 74 -7.67 3.63 -6.15
C PRO A 74 -7.53 2.62 -7.30
N GLY A 75 -8.06 1.43 -7.10
CA GLY A 75 -8.01 0.34 -8.09
C GLY A 75 -8.76 0.66 -9.38
N GLU A 76 -9.78 1.51 -9.31
CA GLU A 76 -10.53 2.02 -10.46
C GLU A 76 -9.62 2.69 -11.50
N LEU A 77 -8.52 3.34 -11.07
CA LEU A 77 -7.55 3.98 -11.97
C LEU A 77 -6.81 2.98 -12.88
N PHE A 78 -6.83 1.69 -12.55
CA PHE A 78 -6.12 0.63 -13.27
C PHE A 78 -7.08 -0.29 -14.04
N SER A 79 -8.33 0.13 -14.21
CA SER A 79 -9.37 -0.61 -14.92
C SER A 79 -9.94 0.20 -16.08
N SER A 80 -10.22 -0.45 -17.21
CA SER A 80 -10.96 0.14 -18.32
C SER A 80 -12.45 0.35 -18.02
N SER A 81 -12.94 -0.18 -16.90
CA SER A 81 -14.33 -0.03 -16.44
C SER A 81 -14.35 0.59 -15.04
N PRO A 82 -15.04 1.73 -14.83
CA PRO A 82 -15.11 2.41 -13.53
C PRO A 82 -15.72 1.56 -12.41
N SER A 83 -16.55 0.57 -12.76
CA SER A 83 -17.23 -0.28 -11.80
C SER A 83 -16.38 -1.42 -11.23
N LYS A 84 -15.16 -1.64 -11.74
CA LYS A 84 -14.29 -2.73 -11.25
C LYS A 84 -13.28 -2.21 -10.23
N TYR A 85 -12.94 -3.05 -9.25
CA TYR A 85 -11.92 -2.79 -8.23
C TYR A 85 -12.18 -1.54 -7.36
N GLN A 86 -13.46 -1.17 -7.17
CA GLN A 86 -13.91 -0.06 -6.31
C GLN A 86 -13.51 -0.23 -4.83
N ARG A 87 -13.11 -1.43 -4.44
CA ARG A 87 -12.67 -1.79 -3.09
C ARG A 87 -11.20 -2.16 -3.04
N SER A 88 -10.44 -1.86 -4.09
CA SER A 88 -9.02 -2.20 -4.14
C SER A 88 -8.20 -0.92 -4.13
N ILE A 89 -7.09 -0.90 -3.40
CA ILE A 89 -6.11 0.19 -3.42
C ILE A 89 -4.72 -0.37 -3.68
N ARG A 90 -3.86 0.46 -4.27
CA ARG A 90 -2.46 0.13 -4.51
C ARG A 90 -1.55 1.01 -3.67
N ILE A 91 -0.67 0.38 -2.90
CA ILE A 91 0.35 1.07 -2.10
C ILE A 91 1.74 0.72 -2.61
N CYS A 92 2.57 1.74 -2.85
CA CYS A 92 3.97 1.61 -3.27
C CYS A 92 4.90 1.72 -2.07
N TYR A 93 5.73 0.72 -1.81
CA TYR A 93 6.72 0.66 -0.71
C TYR A 93 8.18 0.79 -1.22
N ALA A 94 8.40 1.36 -2.41
CA ALA A 94 9.73 1.65 -2.94
C ALA A 94 10.47 2.73 -2.14
N GLN A 95 9.73 3.68 -1.58
CA GLN A 95 10.29 4.78 -0.81
C GLN A 95 10.81 4.31 0.54
N GLU A 96 11.64 5.13 1.17
CA GLU A 96 12.14 4.86 2.51
C GLU A 96 11.02 4.70 3.54
N TRP A 97 11.26 3.84 4.53
CA TRP A 97 10.33 3.67 5.64
C TRP A 97 10.62 4.72 6.69
N THR A 98 9.66 5.60 6.94
CA THR A 98 9.80 6.67 7.93
C THR A 98 8.64 6.63 8.92
N PRO A 99 8.79 7.23 10.12
CA PRO A 99 7.69 7.36 11.07
C PRO A 99 6.45 8.05 10.50
N GLU A 100 6.62 9.04 9.63
CA GLU A 100 5.53 9.77 8.94
C GLU A 100 4.74 8.82 8.05
N ARG A 101 5.45 7.93 7.34
CA ARG A 101 4.84 6.94 6.47
C ARG A 101 4.03 5.91 7.27
N GLU A 102 4.57 5.46 8.40
CA GLU A 102 3.85 4.55 9.30
C GLU A 102 2.58 5.21 9.85
N ARG A 103 2.66 6.48 10.29
CA ARG A 103 1.48 7.25 10.71
C ARG A 103 0.45 7.39 9.60
N ALA A 104 0.88 7.67 8.36
CA ALA A 104 -0.01 7.76 7.21
C ALA A 104 -0.72 6.43 6.92
N ILE A 105 -0.03 5.29 7.05
CA ILE A 105 -0.65 3.96 6.86
C ILE A 105 -1.67 3.68 7.97
N LYS A 106 -1.37 4.02 9.22
CA LYS A 106 -2.29 3.86 10.36
C LYS A 106 -3.57 4.69 10.16
N LEU A 107 -3.40 5.95 9.78
CA LEU A 107 -4.50 6.86 9.44
C LEU A 107 -5.38 6.31 8.32
N LEU A 108 -4.80 5.67 7.29
CA LEU A 108 -5.59 5.03 6.24
C LEU A 108 -6.47 3.89 6.78
N GLY A 109 -5.98 3.13 7.76
CA GLY A 109 -6.76 2.08 8.43
C GLY A 109 -7.94 2.66 9.21
N GLU A 110 -7.70 3.75 9.95
CA GLU A 110 -8.73 4.49 10.69
C GLU A 110 -9.82 5.05 9.75
N LEU A 111 -9.43 5.76 8.69
CA LEU A 111 -10.35 6.30 7.69
C LEU A 111 -11.14 5.20 6.94
N ALA A 112 -10.56 4.01 6.80
CA ALA A 112 -11.27 2.86 6.23
C ALA A 112 -12.29 2.28 7.21
N ALA A 113 -11.97 2.23 8.50
CA ALA A 113 -12.88 1.78 9.55
C ALA A 113 -14.06 2.75 9.73
N GLU A 114 -13.83 4.07 9.63
CA GLU A 114 -14.89 5.09 9.67
C GLU A 114 -15.97 4.91 8.61
N GLN A 115 -15.64 4.31 7.45
CA GLN A 115 -16.65 4.03 6.41
C GLN A 115 -17.56 2.85 6.72
N LEU A 116 -17.22 2.05 7.74
CA LEU A 116 -18.00 0.89 8.18
C LEU A 116 -18.90 1.21 9.38
N ALA A 117 -18.77 2.40 9.97
CA ALA A 117 -19.59 2.89 11.07
C ALA A 117 -20.85 3.59 10.55
#